data_AF-D7LRY2-F1
#
_entry.id   AF-D7LRY2-F1
#
_cell.length_a   1.000
_cell.length_b   1.000
_cell.length_c   1.000
_cell.angle_alpha   90.00
_cell.angle_beta   90.00
_cell.angle_gamma   90.00
#
_symmetry.space_group_name_H-M   'P 1'
#
loop_
_entity.id
_entity.type
_entity.pdbx_description
1 polymer ?
#
loop_
_entity_poly.entity_id
_entity_poly.type
_entity_poly.pdbx_seq_one_letter_code
_entity_poly.pdbx_strand_id
1 'polypeptide(L)'
;MAEQQDHHKELQLLPSPPSTESPVRKHRPTVITTDHHHHNRSSSMIHHDLDLKLSISLSSISTAEDLPSGGGGGVEALKWQAAEQIRLAAIEKAYAERVRELTRREMEMAQSEFARARVMWQKAREEVERAERLKERSMTKMDTACLEITCHSCRQRFRP
;
A
#
# COMPACT_ATOMS: atom_id res chain seq x y z
N MET A 1 16.73 -21.81 29.42
CA MET A 1 15.95 -20.86 28.59
C MET A 1 16.28 -21.18 27.14
N ALA A 2 15.45 -22.00 26.49
CA ALA A 2 15.72 -22.56 25.17
C ALA A 2 14.41 -22.55 24.36
N GLU A 3 13.96 -21.38 23.91
CA GLU A 3 12.70 -21.23 23.16
C GLU A 3 12.80 -20.12 22.10
N GLN A 4 13.80 -20.20 21.22
CA GLN A 4 13.85 -19.30 20.05
C GLN A 4 14.27 -19.99 18.75
N GLN A 5 14.49 -21.31 18.78
CA GLN A 5 14.94 -22.09 17.61
C GLN A 5 13.82 -22.68 16.75
N ASP A 6 12.55 -22.55 17.15
CA ASP A 6 11.45 -23.25 16.47
C ASP A 6 10.73 -22.41 15.41
N HIS A 7 10.81 -21.08 15.47
CA HIS A 7 10.05 -20.22 14.54
C HIS A 7 10.64 -20.13 13.14
N HIS A 8 11.82 -20.71 12.91
CA HIS A 8 12.45 -20.77 11.59
C HIS A 8 12.30 -22.12 10.88
N LYS A 9 11.63 -23.10 11.49
CA LYS A 9 11.41 -24.41 10.88
C LYS A 9 10.08 -24.55 10.13
N GLU A 10 9.12 -23.67 10.37
CA GLU A 10 7.76 -23.84 9.80
C GLU A 10 7.52 -23.18 8.42
N LEU A 11 8.52 -22.52 7.82
CA LEU A 11 8.37 -21.89 6.49
C LEU A 11 8.96 -22.71 5.32
N GLN A 12 9.30 -23.98 5.52
CA GLN A 12 9.82 -24.86 4.46
C GLN A 12 8.78 -25.83 3.92
N LEU A 13 7.68 -25.33 3.33
CA LEU A 13 6.70 -26.15 2.61
C LEU A 13 6.43 -25.63 1.19
N LEU A 14 7.48 -25.44 0.40
CA LEU A 14 7.36 -25.33 -1.06
C LEU A 14 8.33 -26.32 -1.73
N PRO A 15 7.91 -27.10 -2.73
CA PRO A 15 8.81 -27.94 -3.52
C PRO A 15 9.81 -27.07 -4.28
N SER A 16 11.10 -27.36 -4.11
CA SER A 16 12.17 -26.73 -4.89
C SER A 16 12.22 -27.32 -6.31
N PRO A 17 12.47 -26.53 -7.37
CA PRO A 17 12.69 -27.05 -8.71
C PRO A 17 14.01 -27.83 -8.79
N PRO A 18 14.16 -28.83 -9.68
CA PRO A 18 15.40 -29.57 -9.83
C PRO A 18 16.50 -28.65 -10.36
N SER A 19 17.59 -28.54 -9.60
CA SER A 19 18.80 -27.83 -10.00
C SER A 19 19.67 -28.74 -10.88
N THR A 20 19.86 -28.35 -12.14
CA THR A 20 20.92 -28.85 -13.02
C THR A 20 22.28 -28.34 -12.55
N GLU A 21 23.22 -29.26 -12.35
CA GLU A 21 24.61 -29.02 -11.96
C GLU A 21 25.42 -28.22 -12.99
N SER A 22 26.29 -27.31 -12.53
CA SER A 22 27.66 -27.08 -13.08
C SER A 22 28.40 -25.90 -12.39
N PRO A 23 29.75 -25.82 -12.47
CA PRO A 23 30.57 -25.58 -11.29
C PRO A 23 31.25 -24.19 -11.18
N VAL A 24 31.47 -23.81 -9.91
CA VAL A 24 32.62 -23.06 -9.34
C VAL A 24 33.09 -21.78 -10.06
N ARG A 25 32.84 -20.63 -9.41
CA ARG A 25 33.81 -19.53 -9.32
C ARG A 25 33.78 -18.93 -7.91
N LYS A 26 34.90 -19.05 -7.19
CA LYS A 26 35.14 -18.43 -5.88
C LYS A 26 35.45 -16.95 -6.10
N HIS A 27 34.56 -16.06 -5.69
CA HIS A 27 34.90 -14.65 -5.52
C HIS A 27 34.93 -14.30 -4.03
N ARG A 28 36.14 -13.88 -3.63
CA ARG A 28 36.59 -13.41 -2.31
C ARG A 28 35.80 -12.15 -1.90
N PRO A 29 35.23 -12.07 -0.68
CA PRO A 29 34.75 -10.81 -0.14
C PRO A 29 35.91 -9.99 0.44
N THR A 30 36.07 -8.77 -0.05
CA THR A 30 36.92 -7.75 0.56
C THR A 30 36.19 -7.16 1.75
N VAL A 31 36.85 -7.15 2.92
CA VAL A 31 36.40 -6.46 4.13
C VAL A 31 36.43 -4.96 3.87
N ILE A 32 35.27 -4.31 3.90
CA ILE A 32 35.16 -2.86 4.07
C ILE A 32 34.40 -2.64 5.36
N THR A 33 35.12 -2.12 6.35
CA THR A 33 34.58 -1.56 7.58
C THR A 33 33.85 -0.27 7.22
N THR A 34 32.55 -0.17 7.49
CA THR A 34 31.88 1.13 7.55
C THR A 34 30.85 1.09 8.66
N ASP A 35 30.96 2.09 9.52
CA ASP A 35 30.26 2.31 10.77
C ASP A 35 28.74 2.18 10.69
N HIS A 36 28.18 1.62 11.77
CA HIS A 36 26.76 1.60 12.05
C HIS A 36 26.28 3.00 12.47
N HIS A 37 25.87 3.82 11.50
CA HIS A 37 24.93 4.90 11.77
C HIS A 37 23.50 4.41 11.61
N HIS A 38 22.82 4.30 12.75
CA HIS A 38 21.38 4.21 12.86
C HIS A 38 20.73 5.40 12.15
N HIS A 39 20.17 5.16 10.97
CA HIS A 39 19.10 6.02 10.45
C HIS A 39 17.85 5.20 10.18
N ASN A 40 17.01 5.22 11.21
CA ASN A 40 15.55 5.25 11.15
C ASN A 40 15.04 5.72 9.78
N ARG A 41 14.76 4.78 8.88
CA ARG A 41 14.05 5.06 7.62
C ARG A 41 12.56 5.16 7.94
N SER A 42 12.24 6.16 8.75
CA SER A 42 10.91 6.72 8.87
C SER A 42 10.52 7.12 7.45
N SER A 43 9.51 6.44 6.92
CA SER A 43 8.86 6.84 5.68
C SER A 43 8.30 8.23 5.95
N SER A 44 9.09 9.25 5.62
CA SER A 44 8.68 10.64 5.63
C SER A 44 7.63 10.74 4.54
N MET A 45 6.39 10.41 4.91
CA MET A 45 5.25 11.09 4.34
C MET A 45 5.57 12.55 4.55
N ILE A 46 6.00 13.19 3.48
CA ILE A 46 5.95 14.62 3.40
C ILE A 46 4.45 14.93 3.41
N HIS A 47 3.88 14.97 4.61
CA HIS A 47 2.76 15.84 4.92
C HIS A 47 3.32 17.23 4.66
N HIS A 48 3.33 17.63 3.38
CA HIS A 48 3.33 19.03 3.05
C HIS A 48 2.06 19.53 3.70
N ASP A 49 2.27 20.19 4.83
CA ASP A 49 1.29 21.00 5.54
C ASP A 49 0.36 21.62 4.50
N LEU A 50 -0.87 21.09 4.42
CA LEU A 50 -1.89 21.49 3.45
C LEU A 50 -2.51 22.81 3.91
N ASP A 51 -1.70 23.73 4.44
CA ASP A 51 -2.08 25.10 4.69
C ASP A 51 -2.10 25.79 3.33
N LEU A 52 -3.18 25.54 2.57
CA LEU A 52 -3.50 26.25 1.35
C LEU A 52 -3.87 27.69 1.75
N LYS A 53 -2.85 28.48 2.05
CA LYS A 53 -2.96 29.87 2.42
C LYS A 53 -3.34 30.66 1.17
N LEU A 54 -4.64 30.70 0.89
CA LEU A 54 -5.24 31.54 -0.15
C LEU A 54 -5.20 33.00 0.31
N SER A 55 -4.01 33.59 0.40
CA SER A 55 -3.87 35.04 0.54
C SER A 55 -4.14 35.69 -0.81
N ILE A 56 -5.42 35.72 -1.19
CA ILE A 56 -5.94 36.61 -2.23
C ILE A 56 -6.08 37.99 -1.59
N SER A 57 -4.95 38.58 -1.18
CA SER A 57 -4.91 40.00 -0.86
C SER A 57 -4.86 40.73 -2.19
N LEU A 58 -6.04 40.90 -2.81
CA LEU A 58 -6.25 41.98 -3.77
C LEU A 58 -6.06 43.26 -2.97
N SER A 59 -4.84 43.76 -2.88
CA SER A 59 -4.61 45.16 -2.51
C SER A 59 -5.46 45.94 -3.48
N SER A 60 -6.57 46.47 -2.98
CA SER A 60 -7.55 47.26 -3.71
C SER A 60 -6.79 48.10 -4.73
N ILE A 61 -7.19 47.96 -5.99
CA ILE A 61 -6.99 48.99 -6.99
C ILE A 61 -7.33 50.28 -6.25
N SER A 62 -6.30 51.07 -5.94
CA SER A 62 -6.50 52.34 -5.27
C SER A 62 -7.15 53.18 -6.34
N THR A 63 -8.48 53.18 -6.37
CA THR A 63 -9.24 54.12 -7.18
C THR A 63 -8.75 55.48 -6.75
N ALA A 64 -8.08 56.12 -7.70
CA ALA A 64 -7.50 57.42 -7.59
C ALA A 64 -8.59 58.41 -7.22
N GLU A 65 -8.64 58.79 -5.95
CA GLU A 65 -9.27 60.02 -5.52
C GLU A 65 -8.12 60.89 -5.02
N ASP A 66 -7.89 61.98 -5.76
CA ASP A 66 -6.97 63.11 -5.53
C ASP A 66 -5.46 62.95 -5.80
N LEU A 67 -5.05 63.24 -7.05
CA LEU A 67 -4.12 64.35 -7.43
C LEU A 67 -3.69 64.25 -8.92
N PRO A 68 -3.25 65.36 -9.55
CA PRO A 68 -3.63 65.73 -10.91
C PRO A 68 -2.66 65.23 -11.99
N SER A 69 -3.24 65.01 -13.19
CA SER A 69 -2.66 65.13 -14.53
C SER A 69 -1.11 65.13 -14.64
N GLY A 70 -0.54 64.00 -15.08
CA GLY A 70 0.83 63.96 -15.58
C GLY A 70 1.45 62.57 -15.76
N GLY A 71 1.38 62.01 -16.97
CA GLY A 71 2.36 61.03 -17.46
C GLY A 71 1.91 59.56 -17.49
N GLY A 72 2.03 58.91 -18.65
CA GLY A 72 1.61 57.53 -18.93
C GLY A 72 2.31 56.39 -18.15
N GLY A 73 3.02 56.68 -17.05
CA GLY A 73 3.75 55.69 -16.25
C GLY A 73 2.88 54.82 -15.34
N GLY A 74 1.73 55.31 -14.87
CA GLY A 74 0.85 54.53 -13.97
C GLY A 74 0.19 53.33 -14.67
N VAL A 75 -0.18 53.49 -15.94
CA VAL A 75 -0.79 52.40 -16.74
C VAL A 75 0.24 51.31 -17.05
N GLU A 76 1.50 51.68 -17.25
CA GLU A 76 2.58 50.73 -17.53
C GLU A 76 2.95 49.91 -16.28
N ALA A 77 2.99 50.54 -15.10
CA ALA A 77 3.17 49.85 -13.83
C ALA A 77 2.05 48.84 -13.54
N LEU A 78 0.79 49.21 -13.80
CA LEU A 78 -0.35 48.29 -13.66
C LEU A 78 -0.28 47.11 -14.64
N LYS A 79 0.15 47.34 -15.88
CA LYS A 79 0.36 46.26 -16.87
C LYS A 79 1.44 45.29 -16.43
N TRP A 80 2.56 45.79 -15.90
CA TRP A 80 3.62 44.95 -15.35
C TRP A 80 3.13 44.11 -14.17
N GLN A 81 2.41 44.72 -13.22
CA GLN A 81 1.84 44.00 -12.08
C GLN A 81 0.86 42.91 -12.53
N ALA A 82 -0.02 43.21 -13.48
CA ALA A 82 -0.96 42.23 -14.04
C ALA A 82 -0.23 41.08 -14.74
N ALA A 83 0.81 41.37 -15.53
CA ALA A 83 1.62 40.34 -16.18
C ALA A 83 2.31 39.43 -15.17
N GLU A 84 2.83 39.99 -14.08
CA GLU A 84 3.48 39.22 -13.02
C GLU A 84 2.47 38.34 -12.25
N GLN A 85 1.27 38.84 -11.97
CA GLN A 85 0.21 38.04 -11.37
C GLN A 85 -0.23 36.88 -12.28
N ILE A 86 -0.34 37.11 -13.59
CA ILE A 86 -0.64 36.06 -14.56
C ILE A 86 0.48 35.01 -14.57
N ARG A 87 1.75 35.42 -14.51
CA ARG A 87 2.89 34.51 -14.47
C ARG A 87 2.86 33.63 -13.22
N LEU A 88 2.61 34.21 -12.04
CA LEU A 88 2.51 33.46 -10.78
C LEU A 88 1.32 32.49 -10.81
N ALA A 89 0.14 32.95 -11.22
CA ALA A 89 -1.04 32.10 -11.34
C ALA A 89 -0.84 30.93 -12.31
N ALA A 90 -0.08 31.13 -13.40
CA ALA A 90 0.24 30.05 -14.35
C ALA A 90 1.14 28.98 -13.72
N ILE A 91 2.12 29.38 -12.90
CA ILE A 91 3.00 28.46 -12.17
C ILE A 91 2.20 27.65 -11.15
N GLU A 92 1.38 28.33 -10.34
CA GLU A 92 0.54 27.70 -9.33
C GLU A 92 -0.48 26.73 -9.95
N LYS A 93 -1.09 27.12 -11.08
CA LYS A 93 -2.00 26.26 -11.84
C LYS A 93 -1.29 24.99 -12.32
N ALA A 94 -0.10 25.10 -12.91
CA ALA A 94 0.65 23.94 -13.40
C ALA A 94 1.04 22.99 -12.25
N TYR A 95 1.34 23.52 -11.07
CA TYR A 95 1.57 22.73 -9.87
C TYR A 95 0.29 22.01 -9.42
N ALA A 96 -0.83 22.71 -9.30
CA ALA A 96 -2.11 22.13 -8.92
C ALA A 96 -2.57 21.02 -9.89
N GLU A 97 -2.38 21.21 -11.19
CA GLU A 97 -2.69 20.21 -12.22
C GLU A 97 -1.82 18.95 -12.07
N ARG A 98 -0.52 19.11 -11.80
CA ARG A 98 0.37 17.97 -11.54
C ARG A 98 -0.06 17.18 -10.32
N VAL A 99 -0.42 17.86 -9.23
CA VAL A 99 -0.90 17.19 -8.01
C VAL A 99 -2.17 16.41 -8.28
N ARG A 100 -3.16 17.03 -8.96
CA ARG A 100 -4.41 16.34 -9.35
C ARG A 100 -4.15 15.10 -10.19
N GLU A 101 -3.25 15.21 -11.16
CA GLU A 101 -2.90 14.09 -12.03
C GLU A 101 -2.20 12.96 -11.28
N LEU A 102 -1.33 13.27 -10.32
CA LEU A 102 -0.73 12.25 -9.45
C LEU A 102 -1.79 11.56 -8.60
N THR A 103 -2.68 12.33 -7.95
CA THR A 103 -3.79 11.78 -7.17
C THR A 103 -4.70 10.88 -8.02
N ARG A 104 -5.01 11.27 -9.26
CA ARG A 104 -5.81 10.46 -10.18
C ARG A 104 -5.16 9.09 -10.42
N ARG A 105 -3.86 9.07 -10.71
CA ARG A 105 -3.11 7.82 -10.95
C ARG A 105 -3.06 6.94 -9.71
N GLU A 106 -2.84 7.53 -8.53
CA GLU A 106 -2.87 6.79 -7.25
C GLU A 106 -4.25 6.17 -7.00
N MET A 107 -5.33 6.91 -7.27
CA MET A 107 -6.70 6.39 -7.17
C MET A 107 -6.94 5.22 -8.13
N GLU A 108 -6.47 5.30 -9.37
CA GLU A 108 -6.60 4.22 -10.36
C GLU A 108 -5.84 2.97 -9.95
N MET A 109 -4.61 3.13 -9.46
CA MET A 109 -3.83 2.01 -8.91
C MET A 109 -4.54 1.38 -7.72
N ALA A 110 -4.99 2.17 -6.75
CA ALA A 110 -5.72 1.69 -5.59
C ALA A 110 -7.02 0.94 -5.97
N GLN A 111 -7.78 1.44 -6.94
CA GLN A 111 -8.98 0.76 -7.43
C GLN A 111 -8.65 -0.58 -8.09
N SER A 112 -7.59 -0.63 -8.90
CA SER A 112 -7.16 -1.87 -9.54
C SER A 112 -6.70 -2.92 -8.52
N GLU A 113 -5.95 -2.50 -7.50
CA GLU A 113 -5.51 -3.34 -6.37
C GLU A 113 -6.70 -3.88 -5.59
N PHE A 114 -7.65 -3.01 -5.25
CA PHE A 114 -8.86 -3.41 -4.53
C PHE A 114 -9.70 -4.40 -5.34
N ALA A 115 -9.84 -4.19 -6.65
CA ALA A 115 -10.54 -5.14 -7.52
C ALA A 115 -9.88 -6.53 -7.51
N ARG A 116 -8.54 -6.58 -7.59
CA ARG A 116 -7.81 -7.86 -7.48
C ARG A 116 -8.00 -8.50 -6.10
N ALA A 117 -7.88 -7.72 -5.03
CA ALA A 117 -8.07 -8.21 -3.67
C ALA A 117 -9.47 -8.80 -3.47
N ARG A 118 -10.51 -8.15 -4.02
CA ARG A 118 -11.88 -8.66 -3.98
C ARG A 118 -12.03 -10.01 -4.68
N VAL A 119 -11.42 -10.19 -5.85
CA VAL A 119 -11.45 -11.48 -6.56
C VAL A 119 -10.78 -12.57 -5.73
N MET A 120 -9.61 -12.29 -5.14
CA MET A 120 -8.92 -13.25 -4.27
C MET A 120 -9.73 -13.60 -3.03
N TRP A 121 -10.34 -12.60 -2.39
CA TRP A 121 -11.19 -12.80 -1.22
C TRP A 121 -12.40 -13.67 -1.54
N GLN A 122 -13.05 -13.44 -2.67
CA GLN A 122 -14.20 -14.26 -3.08
C GLN A 122 -13.79 -15.71 -3.30
N LYS A 123 -12.68 -15.96 -3.99
CA LYS A 123 -12.14 -17.33 -4.17
C LYS A 123 -11.83 -18.00 -2.84
N ALA A 124 -11.15 -17.28 -1.93
CA ALA A 124 -10.84 -17.80 -0.61
C ALA A 124 -12.10 -18.16 0.18
N ARG A 125 -13.14 -17.31 0.10
CA ARG A 125 -14.43 -17.55 0.74
C ARG A 125 -15.12 -18.80 0.17
N GLU A 126 -15.12 -18.98 -1.15
CA GLU A 126 -15.67 -20.18 -1.80
C GLU A 126 -14.94 -21.46 -1.36
N GLU A 127 -13.61 -21.40 -1.20
CA GLU A 127 -12.83 -22.54 -0.70
C GLU A 127 -13.13 -22.86 0.77
N VAL A 128 -13.29 -21.83 1.62
CA VAL A 128 -13.71 -22.03 3.02
C VAL A 128 -15.07 -22.72 3.09
N GLU A 129 -16.04 -22.25 2.31
CA GLU A 129 -17.38 -22.87 2.27
C GLU A 129 -17.31 -24.33 1.81
N ARG A 130 -16.45 -24.64 0.83
CA ARG A 130 -16.23 -26.02 0.37
C ARG A 130 -15.60 -26.89 1.47
N ALA A 131 -14.63 -26.36 2.20
CA ALA A 131 -14.00 -27.05 3.32
C ALA A 131 -15.00 -27.30 4.47
N GLU A 132 -15.86 -26.33 4.80
CA GLU A 132 -16.90 -26.47 5.81
C GLU A 132 -17.92 -27.56 5.43
N ARG A 133 -18.38 -27.59 4.17
CA ARG A 133 -19.27 -28.66 3.67
C ARG A 133 -18.62 -30.04 3.74
N LEU A 134 -17.31 -30.14 3.47
CA LEU A 134 -16.58 -31.40 3.58
C LEU A 134 -16.45 -31.83 5.04
N LYS A 135 -16.13 -30.89 5.94
CA LYS A 135 -16.06 -31.11 7.38
C LYS A 135 -17.39 -31.66 7.92
N GLU A 136 -18.51 -31.01 7.61
CA GLU A 136 -19.84 -31.44 8.07
C GLU A 136 -20.14 -32.88 7.64
N ARG A 137 -19.95 -33.20 6.36
CA ARG A 137 -20.14 -34.56 5.84
C ARG A 137 -19.21 -35.59 6.49
N SER A 138 -17.97 -35.21 6.78
CA SER A 138 -17.02 -36.10 7.45
C SER A 138 -17.43 -36.34 8.90
N MET A 139 -17.84 -35.30 9.62
CA MET A 139 -18.29 -35.39 11.01
C MET A 139 -19.50 -36.32 11.13
N THR A 140 -20.53 -36.18 10.28
CA THR A 140 -21.70 -37.10 10.31
C THR A 140 -21.30 -38.56 10.10
N LYS A 141 -20.36 -38.83 9.19
CA LYS A 141 -19.85 -40.20 8.95
C LYS A 141 -19.05 -40.72 10.15
N MET A 142 -18.22 -39.88 10.75
CA MET A 142 -17.46 -40.23 11.95
C MET A 142 -18.37 -40.55 13.12
N ASP A 143 -19.41 -39.75 13.35
CA ASP A 143 -20.39 -39.99 14.43
C ASP A 143 -21.09 -41.34 14.24
N THR A 144 -21.47 -41.67 13.00
CA THR A 144 -22.07 -42.97 12.65
C THR A 144 -21.07 -44.11 12.89
N ALA A 145 -19.83 -43.99 12.42
CA ALA A 145 -18.80 -45.00 12.60
C ALA A 145 -18.44 -45.21 14.09
N CYS A 146 -18.38 -44.13 14.89
CA CYS A 146 -18.12 -44.19 16.32
C CYS A 146 -19.16 -45.03 17.08
N LEU A 147 -20.43 -45.02 16.65
CA LEU A 147 -21.47 -45.87 17.23
C LEU A 147 -21.26 -47.36 16.91
N GLU A 148 -20.58 -47.68 15.80
CA GLU A 148 -20.33 -49.05 15.33
C GLU A 148 -18.97 -49.62 15.79
N ILE A 149 -18.08 -48.75 16.29
CA ILE A 149 -16.79 -49.16 16.85
C ILE A 149 -17.01 -49.78 18.24
N THR A 150 -17.16 -51.10 18.24
CA THR A 150 -17.20 -51.93 19.45
C THR A 150 -15.87 -52.67 19.61
N CYS A 151 -15.34 -52.79 20.83
CA CYS A 151 -14.11 -53.57 21.03
C CYS A 151 -14.32 -55.08 20.76
N HIS A 152 -13.26 -55.79 20.39
CA HIS A 152 -13.32 -57.23 20.06
C HIS A 152 -13.93 -58.07 21.20
N SER A 153 -13.56 -57.78 22.45
CA SER A 153 -14.06 -58.46 23.64
C SER A 153 -15.55 -58.22 23.89
N CYS A 154 -16.08 -57.05 23.51
CA CYS A 154 -17.52 -56.76 23.57
C CYS A 154 -18.26 -57.47 22.44
N ARG A 155 -17.71 -57.49 21.21
CA ARG A 155 -18.32 -58.23 20.08
C ARG A 155 -18.48 -59.72 20.34
N GLN A 156 -17.49 -60.36 20.98
CA GLN A 156 -17.53 -61.79 21.31
C GLN A 156 -18.58 -62.09 22.38
N ARG A 157 -18.73 -61.21 23.39
CA ARG A 157 -19.65 -61.40 24.53
C ARG A 157 -21.13 -61.22 24.18
N PHE A 158 -21.45 -60.41 23.17
CA PHE A 158 -22.82 -60.09 22.78
C PHE A 158 -23.21 -60.70 21.41
N ARG A 159 -22.49 -61.73 20.93
CA ARG A 159 -22.95 -62.54 19.79
C ARG A 159 -24.02 -63.54 20.26
N PRO A 160 -25.10 -63.77 19.50
CA PRO A 160 -26.12 -64.78 19.83
C PRO A 160 -25.56 -66.20 19.86
#